data_AF-A0A839NZ44-F1
#
_entry.id   AF-A0A839NZ44-F1
#
_cell.length_a   1.000
_cell.length_b   1.000
_cell.length_c   1.000
_cell.angle_alpha   90.00
_cell.angle_beta   90.00
_cell.angle_gamma   90.00
#
_symmetry.space_group_name_H-M   'P 1'
#
loop_
_entity.id
_entity.type
_entity.pdbx_description
1 polymer ?
#
loop_
_entity_poly.entity_id
_entity_poly.type
_entity_poly.pdbx_seq_one_letter_code
_entity_poly.pdbx_strand_id
1 'polypeptide(L)'
;MNKTIVTVFFILSFFFGVSLIIYQTVTEFYNKRCIEDKYGVNYNDQRIRLGLSTIPSNWSIKWYDSSVEWKDPVFRLGHRWKNISFKGCRILNELDLFVLEYDKHIKQYNKIIKIEAEYDENEKLKTVIYSLQVDDYSREISKAKADSLLSTIIMDL
;
A
#
# COMPACT_ATOMS: atom_id res chain seq x y z
N MET A 1 -15.09 -52.77 0.87
CA MET A 1 -14.94 -51.47 0.17
C MET A 1 -14.20 -51.72 -1.14
N ASN A 2 -14.73 -51.32 -2.29
CA ASN A 2 -14.19 -51.67 -3.60
C ASN A 2 -12.87 -50.90 -3.86
N LYS A 3 -11.75 -51.61 -4.10
CA LYS A 3 -10.42 -51.00 -4.28
C LYS A 3 -10.42 -49.92 -5.37
N THR A 4 -11.16 -50.13 -6.45
CA THR A 4 -11.31 -49.17 -7.54
C THR A 4 -11.93 -47.85 -7.08
N ILE A 5 -12.94 -47.90 -6.21
CA ILE A 5 -13.62 -46.70 -5.68
C ILE A 5 -12.65 -45.88 -4.83
N VAL A 6 -11.84 -46.56 -3.99
CA VAL A 6 -10.84 -45.90 -3.15
C VAL A 6 -9.77 -45.23 -4.00
N THR A 7 -9.25 -45.90 -5.02
CA THR A 7 -8.25 -45.33 -5.94
C THR A 7 -8.78 -44.12 -6.70
N VAL A 8 -10.01 -44.17 -7.24
CA VAL A 8 -10.64 -43.04 -7.94
C VAL A 8 -10.84 -41.85 -7.00
N PHE A 9 -11.27 -42.08 -5.76
CA PHE A 9 -11.42 -41.02 -4.77
C PHE A 9 -10.10 -40.30 -4.45
N PHE A 10 -9.00 -41.05 -4.29
CA PHE A 10 -7.68 -40.47 -4.07
C PHE A 10 -7.19 -39.66 -5.27
N ILE A 11 -7.40 -40.16 -6.48
CA ILE A 11 -7.02 -39.44 -7.71
C ILE A 11 -7.82 -38.13 -7.84
N LEU A 12 -9.13 -38.16 -7.65
CA LEU A 12 -9.98 -36.95 -7.71
C LEU A 12 -9.60 -35.95 -6.62
N SER A 13 -9.35 -36.41 -5.39
CA SER A 13 -8.93 -35.55 -4.29
C SER A 13 -7.57 -34.89 -4.56
N PHE A 14 -6.64 -35.63 -5.17
CA PHE A 14 -5.35 -35.09 -5.60
C PHE A 14 -5.52 -33.99 -6.66
N PHE A 15 -6.29 -34.24 -7.72
CA PHE A 15 -6.55 -33.22 -8.75
C PHE A 15 -7.28 -32.00 -8.20
N PHE A 16 -8.23 -32.20 -7.28
CA PHE A 16 -8.93 -31.12 -6.61
C PHE A 16 -7.97 -30.26 -5.77
N GLY A 17 -7.10 -30.89 -4.99
CA GLY A 17 -6.07 -30.19 -4.20
C GLY A 17 -5.10 -29.40 -5.08
N VAL A 18 -4.59 -30.00 -6.16
CA VAL A 18 -3.71 -29.31 -7.13
C VAL A 18 -4.44 -28.12 -7.77
N SER A 19 -5.72 -28.29 -8.14
CA SER A 19 -6.51 -27.22 -8.75
C SER A 19 -6.72 -26.04 -7.80
N LEU A 20 -6.95 -26.29 -6.51
CA LEU A 20 -7.08 -25.24 -5.50
C LEU A 20 -5.79 -24.41 -5.36
N ILE A 21 -4.64 -25.06 -5.32
CA ILE A 21 -3.34 -24.38 -5.21
C ILE A 21 -3.09 -23.53 -6.46
N ILE A 22 -3.28 -24.09 -7.66
CA ILE A 22 -3.11 -23.35 -8.92
C ILE A 22 -4.06 -22.16 -8.97
N TYR A 23 -5.33 -22.35 -8.60
CA TYR A 23 -6.32 -21.28 -8.57
C TYR A 23 -5.90 -20.13 -7.67
N GLN A 24 -5.39 -20.42 -6.46
CA GLN A 24 -4.90 -19.40 -5.54
C GLN A 24 -3.73 -18.62 -6.14
N THR A 25 -2.71 -19.29 -6.67
CA THR A 25 -1.53 -18.64 -7.26
C THR A 25 -1.89 -17.77 -8.46
N VAL A 26 -2.76 -18.26 -9.36
CA VAL A 26 -3.19 -17.51 -10.54
C VAL A 26 -4.00 -16.28 -10.13
N THR A 27 -4.90 -16.43 -9.16
CA THR A 27 -5.72 -15.33 -8.64
C THR A 27 -4.85 -14.26 -7.99
N GLU A 28 -3.85 -14.66 -7.20
CA GLU A 28 -2.91 -13.74 -6.57
C GLU A 28 -2.10 -12.95 -7.62
N PHE A 29 -1.52 -13.65 -8.61
CA PHE A 29 -0.78 -13.01 -9.70
C PHE A 29 -1.65 -12.01 -10.47
N TYR A 30 -2.88 -12.40 -10.82
CA TYR A 30 -3.82 -11.53 -11.51
C TYR A 30 -4.16 -10.28 -10.69
N ASN A 31 -4.46 -10.46 -9.39
CA ASN A 31 -4.78 -9.35 -8.50
C ASN A 31 -3.61 -8.36 -8.39
N LYS A 32 -2.39 -8.85 -8.19
CA LYS A 32 -1.19 -7.99 -8.11
C LYS A 32 -1.01 -7.17 -9.39
N ARG A 33 -1.07 -7.84 -10.56
CA ARG A 33 -0.96 -7.16 -11.85
C ARG A 33 -2.04 -6.09 -12.03
N CYS A 34 -3.28 -6.44 -11.70
CA CYS A 34 -4.42 -5.54 -11.84
C CYS A 34 -4.31 -4.31 -10.91
N ILE A 35 -3.83 -4.47 -9.67
CA ILE A 35 -3.59 -3.36 -8.74
C ILE A 35 -2.47 -2.45 -9.24
N GLU A 36 -1.37 -2.99 -9.75
CA GLU A 36 -0.27 -2.20 -10.29
C GLU A 36 -0.70 -1.40 -11.53
N ASP A 37 -1.44 -2.03 -12.44
CA ASP A 37 -1.93 -1.39 -13.67
C ASP A 37 -2.97 -0.30 -13.37
N LYS A 38 -3.91 -0.54 -12.44
CA LYS A 38 -4.97 0.41 -12.09
C LYS A 38 -4.52 1.51 -11.13
N TYR A 39 -3.72 1.17 -10.13
CA TYR A 39 -3.43 2.01 -8.97
C TYR A 39 -1.93 2.23 -8.74
N GLY A 40 -1.05 1.72 -9.60
CA GLY A 40 0.38 2.01 -9.53
C GLY A 40 0.72 3.41 -10.02
N VAL A 41 1.92 3.57 -10.61
CA VAL A 41 2.45 4.86 -11.07
C VAL A 41 1.56 5.52 -12.13
N ASN A 42 0.91 4.73 -12.99
CA ASN A 42 0.01 5.23 -14.04
C ASN A 42 -1.24 5.93 -13.48
N TYR A 43 -1.59 5.72 -12.22
CA TYR A 43 -2.71 6.37 -11.55
C TYR A 43 -2.36 7.76 -10.98
N ASN A 44 -1.10 8.20 -11.11
CA ASN A 44 -0.64 9.46 -10.52
C ASN A 44 -1.43 10.69 -10.99
N ASP A 45 -1.85 10.75 -12.26
CA ASP A 45 -2.68 11.86 -12.75
C ASP A 45 -4.01 11.95 -11.99
N GLN A 46 -4.59 10.79 -11.67
CA GLN A 46 -5.80 10.73 -10.86
C GLN A 46 -5.52 11.12 -9.40
N ARG A 47 -4.37 10.72 -8.83
CA ARG A 47 -3.95 11.17 -7.49
C ARG A 47 -3.84 12.68 -7.42
N ILE A 48 -3.22 13.32 -8.40
CA ILE A 48 -3.10 14.78 -8.47
C ILE A 48 -4.49 15.42 -8.48
N ARG A 49 -5.43 14.91 -9.29
CA ARG A 49 -6.82 15.41 -9.33
C ARG A 49 -7.55 15.23 -8.00
N LEU A 50 -7.21 14.20 -7.23
CA LEU A 50 -7.75 13.93 -5.90
C LEU A 50 -7.00 14.68 -4.77
N GLY A 51 -5.92 15.42 -5.09
CA GLY A 51 -5.08 16.07 -4.09
C GLY A 51 -4.22 15.11 -3.26
N LEU A 52 -3.97 13.91 -3.78
CA LEU A 52 -3.13 12.87 -3.17
C LEU A 52 -1.70 12.91 -3.71
N SER A 53 -0.76 12.42 -2.90
CA SER A 53 0.67 12.36 -3.26
C SER A 53 0.94 11.30 -4.32
N THR A 54 1.74 11.64 -5.32
CA THR A 54 2.12 10.72 -6.40
C THR A 54 3.15 9.69 -5.95
N ILE A 55 3.20 8.55 -6.66
CA ILE A 55 4.25 7.54 -6.53
C ILE A 55 5.37 7.85 -7.54
N PRO A 56 6.60 8.18 -7.11
CA PRO A 56 7.72 8.34 -8.02
C PRO A 56 8.06 7.04 -8.76
N SER A 57 8.39 7.14 -10.05
CA SER A 57 8.68 5.98 -10.92
C SER A 57 9.96 5.22 -10.55
N ASN A 58 10.86 5.85 -9.78
CA ASN A 58 12.12 5.26 -9.33
C ASN A 58 12.02 4.56 -7.97
N TRP A 59 10.82 4.47 -7.38
CA TRP A 59 10.62 3.79 -6.10
C TRP A 59 10.63 2.28 -6.25
N SER A 60 11.23 1.59 -5.27
CA SER A 60 11.23 0.13 -5.21
C SER A 60 9.87 -0.38 -4.80
N ILE A 61 9.42 -1.49 -5.39
CA ILE A 61 8.12 -2.11 -5.13
C ILE A 61 8.31 -3.35 -4.26
N LYS A 62 7.48 -3.50 -3.23
CA LYS A 62 7.41 -4.70 -2.40
C LYS A 62 5.96 -5.16 -2.25
N TRP A 63 5.72 -6.43 -2.57
CA TRP A 63 4.40 -7.06 -2.49
C TRP A 63 4.18 -7.77 -1.16
N TYR A 64 2.96 -7.64 -0.66
CA TYR A 64 2.39 -8.41 0.45
C TYR A 64 1.05 -9.02 -0.02
N ASP A 65 0.44 -9.87 0.79
CA ASP A 65 -0.76 -10.64 0.40
C ASP A 65 -1.96 -9.73 0.04
N SER A 66 -2.11 -8.61 0.76
CA SER A 66 -3.23 -7.67 0.61
C SER A 66 -2.79 -6.21 0.50
N SER A 67 -1.49 -5.98 0.27
CA SER A 67 -0.98 -4.63 0.03
C SER A 67 0.28 -4.62 -0.82
N VAL A 68 0.59 -3.46 -1.36
CA VAL A 68 1.83 -3.19 -2.10
C VAL A 68 2.43 -1.88 -1.60
N GLU A 69 3.73 -1.91 -1.33
CA GLU A 69 4.50 -0.78 -0.83
C GLU A 69 5.45 -0.30 -1.93
N TRP A 70 5.35 0.97 -2.29
CA TRP A 70 6.39 1.68 -3.03
C TRP A 70 7.22 2.47 -2.03
N LYS A 71 8.54 2.35 -2.11
CA LYS A 71 9.47 2.93 -1.15
C LYS A 71 10.59 3.70 -1.82
N ASP A 72 10.94 4.84 -1.26
CA ASP A 72 12.10 5.62 -1.68
C ASP A 72 13.39 4.82 -1.41
N PRO A 73 14.18 4.49 -2.45
CA PRO A 73 15.43 3.75 -2.28
C PRO A 73 16.49 4.56 -1.54
N VAL A 74 16.40 5.89 -1.55
CA VAL A 74 17.38 6.79 -0.93
C VAL A 74 16.86 7.21 0.44
N PHE A 75 17.71 7.19 1.47
CA PHE A 75 17.35 7.70 2.79
C PHE A 75 17.43 9.24 2.85
N ARG A 76 16.28 9.91 2.97
CA ARG A 76 16.14 11.37 3.06
C ARG A 76 14.82 11.75 3.75
N LEU A 77 14.73 12.97 4.25
CA LEU A 77 13.47 13.54 4.74
C LEU A 77 12.46 13.70 3.58
N GLY A 78 11.18 13.79 3.93
CA GLY A 78 10.08 13.90 2.97
C GLY A 78 9.35 12.59 2.73
N HIS A 79 8.76 12.43 1.55
CA HIS A 79 7.93 11.27 1.20
C HIS A 79 8.79 9.99 1.15
N ARG A 80 8.52 9.02 2.03
CA ARG A 80 9.35 7.82 2.19
C ARG A 80 8.78 6.58 1.54
N TRP A 81 7.48 6.39 1.66
CA TRP A 81 6.79 5.27 1.06
C TRP A 81 5.29 5.55 0.97
N LYS A 82 4.67 4.84 0.04
CA LYS A 82 3.23 4.72 -0.10
C LYS A 82 2.87 3.24 -0.07
N ASN A 83 1.89 2.87 0.74
CA ASN A 83 1.29 1.54 0.70
C ASN A 83 -0.13 1.66 0.15
N ILE A 84 -0.52 0.69 -0.67
CA ILE A 84 -1.89 0.56 -1.16
C ILE A 84 -2.41 -0.77 -0.67
N SER A 85 -3.45 -0.75 0.17
CA SER A 85 -4.15 -1.96 0.58
C SER A 85 -5.28 -2.27 -0.38
N PHE A 86 -5.50 -3.56 -0.64
CA PHE A 86 -6.48 -4.02 -1.62
C PHE A 86 -7.15 -5.33 -1.22
N LYS A 87 -8.29 -5.60 -1.85
CA LYS A 87 -8.98 -6.91 -1.82
C LYS A 87 -9.35 -7.31 -3.25
N GLY A 88 -8.73 -8.37 -3.76
CA GLY A 88 -8.81 -8.66 -5.19
C GLY A 88 -8.18 -7.51 -6.00
N CYS A 89 -8.85 -7.05 -7.05
CA CYS A 89 -8.45 -5.83 -7.79
C CYS A 89 -9.21 -4.57 -7.35
N ARG A 90 -9.57 -4.47 -6.06
CA ARG A 90 -10.24 -3.29 -5.50
C ARG A 90 -9.38 -2.64 -4.45
N ILE A 91 -9.15 -1.34 -4.61
CA ILE A 91 -8.43 -0.52 -3.64
C ILE A 91 -9.28 -0.32 -2.38
N LEU A 92 -8.64 -0.39 -1.21
CA LEU A 92 -9.27 -0.14 0.08
C LEU A 92 -8.78 1.18 0.68
N ASN A 93 -7.46 1.34 0.76
CA ASN A 93 -6.83 2.58 1.18
C ASN A 93 -5.47 2.80 0.49
N GLU A 94 -5.02 4.05 0.51
CA GLU A 94 -3.62 4.41 0.32
C GLU A 94 -3.10 5.05 1.59
N LEU A 95 -1.88 4.69 2.00
CA LEU A 95 -1.19 5.27 3.13
C LEU A 95 0.14 5.84 2.67
N ASP A 96 0.28 7.16 2.71
CA ASP A 96 1.55 7.85 2.50
C ASP A 96 2.24 8.13 3.84
N LEU A 97 3.56 7.92 3.89
CA LEU A 97 4.38 8.28 5.03
C LEU A 97 5.43 9.32 4.65
N PHE A 98 5.41 10.45 5.34
CA PHE A 98 6.38 11.53 5.25
C PHE A 98 7.20 11.59 6.52
N VAL A 99 8.52 11.60 6.39
CA VAL A 99 9.43 11.79 7.53
C VAL A 99 9.84 13.24 7.59
N LEU A 100 9.59 13.89 8.73
CA LEU A 100 9.97 15.27 8.97
C LEU A 100 11.30 15.39 9.71
N GLU A 101 11.54 14.50 10.68
CA GLU A 101 12.76 14.53 11.49
C GLU A 101 13.27 13.09 11.73
N TYR A 102 14.59 12.94 11.75
CA TYR A 102 15.28 11.67 12.02
C TYR A 102 16.34 11.86 13.09
N ASP A 103 16.27 11.04 14.12
CA ASP A 103 17.27 11.01 15.18
C ASP A 103 18.37 10.01 14.85
N LYS A 104 19.58 10.53 14.66
CA LYS A 104 20.77 9.74 14.34
C LYS A 104 21.27 8.90 15.52
N HIS A 105 21.00 9.30 16.76
CA HIS A 105 21.48 8.61 17.96
C HIS A 105 20.72 7.31 18.19
N ILE A 106 19.39 7.35 18.09
CA ILE A 106 18.52 6.16 18.24
C ILE A 106 18.16 5.50 16.91
N LYS A 107 18.55 6.11 15.78
CA LYS A 107 18.29 5.65 14.40
C LYS A 107 16.80 5.48 14.10
N GLN A 108 15.97 6.43 14.54
CA GLN A 108 14.52 6.37 14.39
C GLN A 108 13.95 7.68 13.85
N TYR A 109 12.78 7.60 13.23
CA TYR A 109 12.02 8.77 12.82
C TYR A 109 11.26 9.30 14.03
N ASN A 110 11.61 10.49 14.48
CA ASN A 110 10.98 11.09 15.67
C ASN A 110 9.76 11.93 15.30
N LYS A 111 9.59 12.27 14.02
CA LYS A 111 8.45 13.05 13.57
C LYS A 111 8.06 12.67 12.16
N ILE A 112 6.83 12.17 12.02
CA ILE A 112 6.29 11.71 10.73
C ILE A 112 4.87 12.21 10.53
N ILE A 113 4.50 12.43 9.27
CA ILE A 113 3.11 12.62 8.85
C ILE A 113 2.66 11.37 8.11
N LYS A 114 1.51 10.84 8.51
CA LYS A 114 0.79 9.81 7.78
C LYS A 114 -0.43 10.43 7.12
N ILE A 115 -0.63 10.16 5.84
CA ILE A 115 -1.82 10.58 5.10
C ILE A 115 -2.50 9.32 4.61
N GLU A 116 -3.70 9.04 5.12
CA GLU A 116 -4.49 7.87 4.74
C GLU A 116 -5.69 8.31 3.90
N ALA A 117 -5.79 7.78 2.69
CA ALA A 117 -6.91 7.97 1.78
C ALA A 117 -7.75 6.69 1.77
N GLU A 118 -8.98 6.76 2.25
CA GLU A 118 -9.92 5.62 2.25
C GLU A 118 -10.84 5.66 1.03
N TYR A 119 -11.09 4.51 0.44
CA TYR A 119 -11.99 4.35 -0.70
C TYR A 119 -13.27 3.60 -0.32
N ASP A 120 -14.38 3.96 -0.95
CA ASP A 120 -15.65 3.26 -0.80
C ASP A 120 -15.68 1.96 -1.63
N GLU A 121 -16.80 1.24 -1.55
CA GLU A 121 -16.98 0.02 -2.34
C GLU A 121 -16.97 0.24 -3.85
N ASN A 122 -17.22 1.45 -4.34
CA ASN A 122 -17.17 1.80 -5.75
C ASN A 122 -15.81 2.37 -6.17
N GLU A 123 -14.77 2.17 -5.34
CA GLU A 123 -13.41 2.65 -5.59
C GLU A 123 -13.33 4.19 -5.67
N LYS A 124 -14.29 4.90 -5.03
CA LYS A 124 -14.29 6.36 -4.94
C LYS A 124 -13.69 6.81 -3.62
N LEU A 125 -12.90 7.89 -3.67
CA LEU A 125 -12.33 8.49 -2.48
C LEU A 125 -13.44 8.92 -1.50
N LYS A 126 -13.39 8.39 -0.29
CA LYS A 126 -14.38 8.63 0.78
C LYS A 126 -13.89 9.69 1.76
N THR A 127 -12.67 9.53 2.26
CA THR A 127 -12.06 10.46 3.22
C THR A 127 -10.55 10.46 3.10
N VAL A 128 -9.93 11.54 3.58
CA VAL A 128 -8.48 11.66 3.73
C VAL A 128 -8.17 12.10 5.16
N ILE A 129 -7.42 11.27 5.87
CA ILE A 129 -7.06 11.46 7.27
C ILE A 129 -5.59 11.85 7.33
N TYR A 130 -5.27 12.91 8.08
CA TYR A 130 -3.90 13.39 8.27
C TYR A 130 -3.52 13.18 9.73
N SER A 131 -2.48 12.39 9.97
CA SER A 131 -1.98 12.13 11.33
C SER A 131 -0.55 12.60 11.47
N LEU A 132 -0.26 13.33 12.54
CA LEU A 132 1.09 13.67 12.97
C LEU A 132 1.48 12.74 14.11
N GLN A 133 2.58 12.02 13.92
CA GLN A 133 3.21 11.27 14.98
C GLN A 133 4.52 11.97 15.36
N VAL A 134 4.68 12.22 16.67
CA VAL A 134 5.89 12.75 17.30
C VAL A 134 6.27 11.76 18.40
N ASP A 135 7.44 11.13 18.24
CA ASP A 135 7.88 10.01 19.07
C ASP A 135 6.77 8.93 19.15
N ASP A 136 6.31 8.62 20.37
CA ASP A 136 5.25 7.64 20.63
C ASP A 136 3.83 8.22 20.59
N TYR A 137 3.69 9.54 20.41
CA TYR A 137 2.40 10.21 20.41
C TYR A 137 1.89 10.43 18.98
N SER A 138 0.65 10.02 18.72
CA SER A 138 -0.03 10.24 17.44
C SER A 138 -1.32 11.03 17.64
N ARG A 139 -1.56 12.00 16.77
CA ARG A 139 -2.83 12.74 16.71
C ARG A 139 -3.24 13.06 15.28
N GLU A 140 -4.54 13.15 15.05
CA GLU A 140 -5.08 13.70 13.82
C GLU A 140 -4.80 15.22 13.77
N ILE A 141 -4.50 15.73 12.57
CA ILE A 141 -4.27 17.13 12.28
C ILE A 141 -5.07 17.55 11.05
N SER A 142 -5.27 18.85 10.85
CA SER A 142 -5.91 19.33 9.62
C SER A 142 -4.95 19.22 8.42
N LYS A 143 -5.52 19.11 7.21
CA LYS A 143 -4.77 19.19 5.95
C LYS A 143 -3.86 20.42 5.90
N ALA A 144 -4.38 21.60 6.24
CA ALA A 144 -3.60 22.85 6.24
C ALA A 144 -2.38 22.76 7.18
N LYS A 145 -2.51 22.11 8.33
CA LYS A 145 -1.38 21.89 9.24
C LYS A 145 -0.37 20.90 8.66
N ALA A 146 -0.84 19.83 8.01
CA ALA A 146 0.03 18.88 7.33
C ALA A 146 0.81 19.55 6.20
N ASP A 147 0.14 20.29 5.32
CA ASP A 147 0.75 21.02 4.20
C ASP A 147 1.82 22.00 4.71
N SER A 148 1.53 22.75 5.77
CA SER A 148 2.48 23.68 6.41
C SER A 148 3.72 22.99 6.99
N LEU A 149 3.58 21.76 7.50
CA LEU A 149 4.71 20.98 8.01
C LEU A 149 5.52 20.35 6.88
N LEU A 150 4.87 19.95 5.78
CA LEU A 150 5.54 19.38 4.62
C LEU A 150 6.33 20.44 3.84
N SER A 151 5.84 21.69 3.79
CA SER A 151 6.53 22.78 3.11
C SER A 151 7.90 23.11 3.73
N THR A 152 8.12 22.83 5.02
CA THR A 152 9.43 23.11 5.64
C THR A 152 10.54 22.21 5.12
N ILE A 153 10.20 20.99 4.67
CA ILE A 153 11.19 20.01 4.18
C ILE A 153 11.59 20.29 2.74
N ILE A 154 10.65 20.80 1.94
CA ILE A 154 10.91 21.16 0.54
C ILE A 154 11.88 22.34 0.43
N MET A 155 12.01 23.17 1.48
CA MET A 155 12.95 24.30 1.51
C MET A 155 14.38 23.93 1.94
N ASP A 156 14.60 22.73 2.48
CA ASP A 156 15.90 22.25 2.96
C ASP A 156 16.61 21.30 1.96
N LEU A 157 16.06 21.14 0.76
CA LEU A 157 16.62 20.36 -0.38
C LEU A 157 17.02 21.30 -1.53
#